data_AF-A0A1F9GVX2-F1
#
_entry.id   AF-A0A1F9GVX2-F1
#
_cell.length_a   1.000
_cell.length_b   1.000
_cell.length_c   1.000
_cell.angle_alpha   90.00
_cell.angle_beta   90.00
_cell.angle_gamma   90.00
#
_symmetry.space_group_name_H-M   'P 1'
#
loop_
_entity.id
_entity.type
_entity.pdbx_description
1 polymer ?
#
loop_
_entity_poly.entity_id
_entity_poly.type
_entity_poly.pdbx_seq_one_letter_code
_entity_poly.pdbx_strand_id
1 'polypeptide(L)'
;MRNCGKREIWHEGEFLYHTWHPGTDGVGNYFGPHDGKNMSTTSLEAIRMGRIQPLVKNPAIKILENKDHEIIYSDPKESLLPTREIPEWDIERMDESIKRRHFEKNYRFTSPLYYRKYSKDYFYKNFKIYSLIITNIIRQSYRKVVQKLFQQMGRERFPNRIIRRGFWGTVFIGPIFILRNWKNHKYFVQACEQTLNRLIEEDFLEIALIGDGSTVEMLKALVIGTPINLVSAVPSSRREELKGFNGKIVVASFTRIGEEVSQLEIMGAKLENIIRLQ
;
A
#
# COMPACT_ATOMS: atom_id res chain seq x y z
N MET A 1 0.46 -22.31 -16.22
CA MET A 1 1.88 -22.74 -16.30
C MET A 1 1.95 -24.25 -16.17
N ARG A 2 3.02 -24.91 -16.65
CA ARG A 2 3.27 -26.35 -16.43
C ARG A 2 4.20 -26.50 -15.23
N ASN A 3 3.89 -27.40 -14.29
CA ASN A 3 4.86 -27.82 -13.27
C ASN A 3 6.04 -28.50 -13.98
N CYS A 4 7.28 -28.09 -13.68
CA CYS A 4 8.47 -28.41 -14.48
C CYS A 4 9.00 -29.84 -14.25
N GLY A 5 8.19 -30.85 -14.59
CA GLY A 5 8.53 -32.27 -14.47
C GLY A 5 8.63 -32.80 -13.04
N LYS A 6 8.28 -32.00 -12.01
CA LYS A 6 8.31 -32.45 -10.62
C LYS A 6 6.99 -33.14 -10.25
N ARG A 7 7.08 -34.24 -9.50
CA ARG A 7 5.92 -34.93 -8.95
C ARG A 7 5.24 -34.03 -7.91
N GLU A 8 3.96 -33.78 -8.11
CA GLU A 8 3.09 -33.13 -7.12
C GLU A 8 2.77 -34.13 -6.00
N ILE A 9 2.83 -33.69 -4.75
CA ILE A 9 2.55 -34.51 -3.57
C ILE A 9 1.67 -33.66 -2.65
N TRP A 10 0.44 -34.11 -2.44
CA TRP A 10 -0.53 -33.46 -1.57
C TRP A 10 -0.33 -33.92 -0.13
N HIS A 11 -0.50 -33.02 0.84
CA HIS A 11 -0.33 -33.33 2.26
C HIS A 11 -1.69 -33.71 2.86
N GLU A 12 -1.84 -34.95 3.31
CA GLU A 12 -3.13 -35.53 3.72
C GLU A 12 -3.82 -34.77 4.87
N GLY A 13 -3.04 -34.09 5.73
CA GLY A 13 -3.55 -33.29 6.85
C GLY A 13 -3.61 -31.77 6.62
N GLU A 14 -3.10 -31.21 5.51
CA GLU A 14 -3.07 -29.76 5.29
C GLU A 14 -3.37 -29.36 3.83
N PHE A 15 -4.55 -28.79 3.60
CA PHE A 15 -4.93 -28.22 2.30
C PHE A 15 -4.37 -26.81 2.09
N LEU A 16 -3.14 -26.73 1.57
CA LEU A 16 -2.51 -25.47 1.15
C LEU A 16 -2.91 -25.07 -0.28
N TYR A 17 -4.19 -24.73 -0.48
CA TYR A 17 -4.67 -24.13 -1.73
C TYR A 17 -4.13 -22.71 -1.91
N HIS A 18 -2.99 -22.58 -2.60
CA HIS A 18 -2.52 -21.29 -3.10
C HIS A 18 -3.11 -21.04 -4.50
N THR A 19 -4.35 -20.57 -4.54
CA THR A 19 -4.96 -20.05 -5.77
C THR A 19 -4.37 -18.68 -6.09
N TRP A 20 -4.20 -18.36 -7.37
CA TRP A 20 -3.68 -17.04 -7.78
C TRP A 20 -4.78 -15.98 -7.59
N HIS A 21 -4.51 -14.97 -6.77
CA HIS A 21 -5.47 -13.92 -6.41
C HIS A 21 -5.01 -12.52 -6.89
N PRO A 22 -5.07 -12.23 -8.20
CA PRO A 22 -4.94 -10.84 -8.67
C PRO A 22 -6.02 -9.98 -8.01
N GLY A 23 -5.68 -8.76 -7.59
CA GLY A 23 -6.62 -7.86 -6.94
C GLY A 23 -6.94 -8.15 -5.45
N THR A 24 -6.15 -8.99 -4.75
CA THR A 24 -6.43 -9.35 -3.33
C THR A 24 -6.64 -8.12 -2.43
N ASP A 25 -5.88 -7.04 -2.66
CA ASP A 25 -6.02 -5.77 -1.93
C ASP A 25 -6.54 -4.62 -2.84
N GLY A 26 -7.36 -4.94 -3.84
CA GLY A 26 -8.10 -3.97 -4.67
C GLY A 26 -7.65 -3.85 -6.14
N VAL A 27 -8.39 -3.02 -6.90
CA VAL A 27 -8.15 -2.75 -8.34
C VAL A 27 -6.72 -2.22 -8.56
N GLY A 28 -6.04 -2.75 -9.58
CA GLY A 28 -4.64 -2.43 -9.88
C GLY A 28 -3.59 -3.16 -9.05
N ASN A 29 -3.99 -3.95 -8.03
CA ASN A 29 -3.05 -4.77 -7.27
C ASN A 29 -2.61 -6.02 -8.04
N TYR A 30 -1.41 -5.93 -8.61
CA TYR A 30 -0.70 -7.02 -9.28
C TYR A 30 0.53 -7.50 -8.49
N PHE A 31 0.49 -7.48 -7.16
CA PHE A 31 1.56 -8.11 -6.37
C PHE A 31 1.68 -9.61 -6.69
N GLY A 32 2.92 -10.10 -6.67
CA GLY A 32 3.19 -11.53 -6.80
C GLY A 32 2.59 -12.33 -5.63
N PRO A 33 2.57 -13.66 -5.69
CA PRO A 33 1.85 -14.52 -4.74
C PRO A 33 2.11 -14.15 -3.27
N HIS A 34 1.11 -13.54 -2.62
CA HIS A 34 1.03 -13.42 -1.17
C HIS A 34 0.46 -14.74 -0.63
N ASP A 35 1.16 -15.41 0.29
CA ASP A 35 0.93 -16.81 0.72
C ASP A 35 -0.43 -17.06 1.43
N GLY A 36 -1.55 -16.88 0.72
CA GLY A 36 -2.92 -16.97 1.24
C GLY A 36 -3.29 -15.92 2.29
N LYS A 37 -2.31 -15.26 2.94
CA LYS A 37 -2.43 -14.61 4.24
C LYS A 37 -3.71 -13.79 4.45
N ASN A 38 -4.09 -12.94 3.49
CA ASN A 38 -5.24 -12.06 3.66
C ASN A 38 -6.54 -12.87 3.57
N MET A 39 -6.69 -13.75 2.57
CA MET A 39 -7.77 -14.76 2.49
C MET A 39 -7.82 -15.66 3.73
N SER A 40 -6.69 -16.22 4.18
CA SER A 40 -6.63 -17.10 5.36
C SER A 40 -7.01 -16.37 6.64
N THR A 41 -6.60 -15.11 6.81
CA THR A 41 -7.00 -14.27 7.96
C THR A 41 -8.50 -14.00 7.92
N THR A 42 -9.03 -13.58 6.76
CA THR A 42 -10.46 -13.34 6.54
C THR A 42 -11.32 -14.58 6.76
N SER A 43 -10.86 -15.77 6.40
CA SER A 43 -11.58 -17.03 6.63
C SER A 43 -11.52 -17.49 8.08
N LEU A 44 -10.37 -17.41 8.75
CA LEU A 44 -10.25 -17.70 10.18
C LEU A 44 -11.10 -16.73 11.01
N GLU A 45 -11.12 -15.45 10.64
CA GLU A 45 -11.98 -14.45 11.26
C GLU A 45 -13.46 -14.69 10.98
N ALA A 46 -13.83 -15.15 9.78
CA ALA A 46 -15.21 -15.54 9.48
C ALA A 46 -15.70 -16.67 10.40
N ILE A 47 -14.89 -17.73 10.54
CA ILE A 47 -15.18 -18.86 11.42
C ILE A 47 -15.28 -18.38 12.88
N ARG A 48 -14.30 -17.61 13.36
CA ARG A 48 -14.26 -17.06 14.73
C ARG A 48 -15.49 -16.23 15.09
N MET A 49 -16.03 -15.46 14.13
CA MET A 49 -17.19 -14.59 14.36
C MET A 49 -18.54 -15.24 14.01
N GLY A 50 -18.56 -16.52 13.61
CA GLY A 50 -19.78 -17.16 13.11
C GLY A 50 -20.37 -16.47 11.86
N ARG A 51 -19.53 -15.84 11.04
CA ARG A 51 -19.95 -14.99 9.92
C ARG A 51 -20.45 -15.83 8.74
N ILE A 52 -21.77 -15.97 8.64
CA ILE A 52 -22.47 -16.63 7.53
C ILE A 52 -22.54 -15.73 6.27
N GLN A 53 -22.56 -14.40 6.46
CA GLN A 53 -22.71 -13.40 5.39
C GLN A 53 -21.38 -13.10 4.66
N PRO A 54 -21.37 -12.79 3.34
CA PRO A 54 -20.15 -12.46 2.60
C PRO A 54 -19.44 -11.20 3.13
N LEU A 55 -18.13 -11.06 2.88
CA LEU A 55 -17.32 -9.96 3.45
C LEU A 55 -17.70 -8.60 2.84
N VAL A 56 -17.80 -8.57 1.51
CA VAL A 56 -18.44 -7.49 0.76
C VAL A 56 -19.70 -8.08 0.16
N LYS A 57 -20.86 -7.49 0.46
CA LYS A 57 -22.14 -7.97 -0.05
C LYS A 57 -22.37 -7.45 -1.45
N ASN A 58 -22.56 -8.35 -2.42
CA ASN A 58 -22.86 -7.96 -3.80
C ASN A 58 -24.17 -7.13 -3.82
N PRO A 59 -24.23 -6.00 -4.57
CA PRO A 59 -25.40 -5.12 -4.56
C PRO A 59 -26.71 -5.82 -4.95
N ALA A 60 -26.70 -6.77 -5.89
CA ALA A 60 -27.88 -7.54 -6.26
C ALA A 60 -28.44 -8.36 -5.08
N ILE A 61 -27.59 -8.92 -4.21
CA ILE A 61 -28.04 -9.64 -3.01
C ILE A 61 -28.68 -8.66 -2.01
N LYS A 62 -28.14 -7.45 -1.87
CA LYS A 62 -28.74 -6.40 -1.03
C LYS A 62 -30.12 -5.96 -1.56
N ILE A 63 -30.27 -5.84 -2.87
CA ILE A 63 -31.56 -5.54 -3.53
C ILE A 63 -32.57 -6.68 -3.31
N LEU A 64 -32.14 -7.94 -3.41
CA LEU A 64 -33.02 -9.13 -3.25
C LEU A 64 -33.42 -9.43 -1.79
N GLU A 65 -32.66 -8.95 -0.81
CA GLU A 65 -33.02 -9.04 0.62
C GLU A 65 -33.91 -7.88 1.09
N ASN A 66 -33.68 -6.66 0.60
CA ASN A 66 -34.50 -5.49 0.89
C ASN A 66 -35.84 -5.52 0.13
N LYS A 67 -36.66 -6.55 0.40
CA LYS A 67 -37.95 -6.77 -0.30
C LYS A 67 -39.03 -5.74 0.07
N ASP A 68 -38.82 -4.99 1.14
CA ASP A 68 -39.77 -4.03 1.67
C ASP A 68 -39.68 -2.67 0.95
N HIS A 69 -40.46 -2.58 -0.13
CA HIS A 69 -41.09 -1.37 -0.68
C HIS A 69 -40.22 -0.31 -1.41
N GLU A 70 -40.89 0.31 -2.39
CA GLU A 70 -40.52 1.51 -3.16
C GLU A 70 -39.30 1.45 -4.11
N ILE A 71 -39.62 1.00 -5.32
CA ILE A 71 -38.98 1.31 -6.62
C ILE A 71 -37.50 0.88 -6.81
N ILE A 72 -37.34 -0.40 -7.15
CA ILE A 72 -36.12 -0.92 -7.79
C ILE A 72 -36.09 -0.45 -9.26
N TYR A 73 -35.28 0.58 -9.56
CA TYR A 73 -35.18 1.19 -10.90
C TYR A 73 -34.29 0.44 -11.91
N SER A 74 -33.56 -0.60 -11.50
CA SER A 74 -32.61 -1.36 -12.34
C SER A 74 -32.76 -2.87 -12.14
N ASP A 75 -32.52 -3.67 -13.18
CA ASP A 75 -32.60 -5.13 -13.06
C ASP A 75 -31.46 -5.62 -12.14
N PRO A 76 -31.72 -6.44 -11.11
CA PRO A 76 -30.66 -7.02 -10.28
C PRO A 76 -29.54 -7.70 -11.10
N LYS A 77 -29.81 -8.18 -12.33
CA LYS A 77 -28.79 -8.67 -13.26
C LYS A 77 -27.72 -7.63 -13.61
N GLU A 78 -28.09 -6.37 -13.80
CA GLU A 78 -27.16 -5.25 -14.06
C GLU A 78 -26.25 -4.98 -12.86
N SER A 79 -26.68 -5.39 -11.66
CA SER A 79 -25.94 -5.29 -10.39
C SER A 79 -25.15 -6.56 -10.04
N LEU A 80 -25.27 -7.66 -10.79
CA LEU A 80 -24.51 -8.89 -10.53
C LEU A 80 -23.02 -8.71 -10.81
N LEU A 81 -22.69 -8.00 -11.90
CA LEU A 81 -21.32 -7.75 -12.35
C LEU A 81 -20.92 -6.30 -12.03
N PRO A 82 -19.72 -6.04 -11.49
CA PRO A 82 -19.22 -4.68 -11.32
C PRO A 82 -18.92 -4.06 -12.69
N THR A 83 -19.87 -3.29 -13.23
CA THR A 83 -19.81 -2.70 -14.60
C THR A 83 -18.62 -1.78 -14.85
N ARG A 84 -17.93 -1.30 -13.80
CA ARG A 84 -16.65 -0.59 -13.91
C ARG A 84 -15.44 -1.49 -14.20
N GLU A 85 -15.49 -2.77 -13.85
CA GLU A 85 -14.35 -3.70 -13.93
C GLU A 85 -14.40 -4.57 -15.20
N ILE A 86 -15.60 -4.86 -15.73
CA ILE A 86 -15.77 -5.60 -17.00
C ILE A 86 -14.93 -5.00 -18.14
N PRO A 87 -14.84 -3.66 -18.33
CA PRO A 87 -14.02 -3.05 -19.39
C PRO A 87 -12.50 -3.12 -19.15
N GLU A 88 -12.04 -3.68 -18.04
CA GLU A 88 -10.63 -4.05 -17.78
C GLU A 88 -10.36 -5.54 -18.07
N TRP A 89 -11.42 -6.37 -18.13
CA TRP A 89 -11.37 -7.82 -18.37
C TRP A 89 -11.59 -8.20 -19.85
N ASP A 90 -11.96 -7.22 -20.69
CA ASP A 90 -11.91 -7.30 -22.15
C ASP A 90 -10.54 -7.84 -22.61
N ILE A 91 -10.53 -8.91 -23.40
CA ILE A 91 -9.32 -9.63 -23.80
C ILE A 91 -8.39 -8.73 -24.63
N GLU A 92 -8.92 -7.85 -25.47
CA GLU A 92 -8.10 -6.97 -26.31
C GLU A 92 -7.40 -5.92 -25.43
N ARG A 93 -8.13 -5.34 -24.47
CA ARG A 93 -7.57 -4.42 -23.45
C ARG A 93 -6.69 -5.10 -22.43
N MET A 94 -6.93 -6.37 -22.11
CA MET A 94 -6.00 -7.19 -21.32
C MET A 94 -4.70 -7.35 -22.08
N ASP A 95 -4.72 -7.66 -23.38
CA ASP A 95 -3.52 -7.85 -24.17
C ASP A 95 -2.80 -6.51 -24.45
N GLU A 96 -3.53 -5.41 -24.68
CA GLU A 96 -2.95 -4.05 -24.69
C GLU A 96 -2.34 -3.65 -23.36
N SER A 97 -3.01 -3.91 -22.23
CA SER A 97 -2.48 -3.57 -20.91
C SER A 97 -1.36 -4.52 -20.47
N ILE A 98 -1.30 -5.75 -20.99
CA ILE A 98 -0.15 -6.65 -20.86
C ILE A 98 1.00 -6.13 -21.72
N LYS A 99 0.74 -5.67 -22.96
CA LYS A 99 1.75 -5.02 -23.82
C LYS A 99 2.28 -3.73 -23.18
N ARG A 100 1.42 -2.83 -22.69
CA ARG A 100 1.81 -1.65 -21.88
C ARG A 100 2.63 -2.05 -20.67
N ARG A 101 2.16 -2.98 -19.83
CA ARG A 101 2.91 -3.43 -18.64
C ARG A 101 4.22 -4.14 -18.98
N HIS A 102 4.32 -4.82 -20.12
CA HIS A 102 5.58 -5.40 -20.61
C HIS A 102 6.53 -4.32 -21.13
N PHE A 103 5.98 -3.27 -21.77
CA PHE A 103 6.69 -2.06 -22.14
C PHE A 103 7.22 -1.35 -20.89
N GLU A 104 6.37 -0.90 -19.96
CA GLU A 104 6.70 -0.26 -18.67
C GLU A 104 7.71 -1.04 -17.80
N LYS A 105 7.70 -2.38 -17.90
CA LYS A 105 8.57 -3.27 -17.12
C LYS A 105 9.96 -3.43 -17.74
N ASN A 106 10.06 -3.34 -19.07
CA ASN A 106 11.30 -3.38 -19.84
C ASN A 106 11.84 -1.95 -20.06
N TYR A 107 11.07 -1.12 -20.76
CA TYR A 107 11.11 0.35 -20.72
C TYR A 107 10.50 0.87 -19.41
N ARG A 108 11.18 0.58 -18.29
CA ARG A 108 11.08 1.51 -17.15
C ARG A 108 11.42 2.90 -17.68
N PHE A 109 10.72 3.94 -17.18
CA PHE A 109 10.77 5.33 -17.65
C PHE A 109 10.02 5.61 -18.98
N THR A 110 8.71 5.87 -18.89
CA THR A 110 8.00 6.80 -19.83
C THR A 110 7.09 7.81 -19.10
N SER A 111 7.10 7.86 -17.76
CA SER A 111 6.46 8.94 -17.00
C SER A 111 7.07 10.30 -17.40
N PRO A 112 6.28 11.40 -17.46
CA PRO A 112 6.78 12.75 -17.70
C PRO A 112 7.93 13.15 -16.76
N LEU A 113 7.93 12.61 -15.53
CA LEU A 113 8.95 12.86 -14.51
C LEU A 113 10.34 12.31 -14.90
N TYR A 114 10.40 11.42 -15.90
CA TYR A 114 11.63 10.78 -16.33
C TYR A 114 12.39 11.58 -17.41
N TYR A 115 11.71 12.41 -18.19
CA TYR A 115 12.34 13.22 -19.25
C TYR A 115 13.31 14.27 -18.69
N ARG A 116 13.29 14.53 -17.37
CA ARG A 116 14.28 15.37 -16.65
C ARG A 116 15.46 14.60 -16.02
N LYS A 117 15.74 13.35 -16.39
CA LYS A 117 16.85 12.53 -15.84
C LYS A 117 18.23 13.23 -15.79
N TYR A 118 18.46 14.23 -16.65
CA TYR A 118 19.71 15.00 -16.74
C TYR A 118 19.64 16.40 -16.09
N SER A 119 18.54 16.79 -15.43
CA SER A 119 18.45 18.07 -14.72
C SER A 119 19.14 18.01 -13.35
N LYS A 120 19.58 19.18 -12.86
CA LYS A 120 20.14 19.32 -11.49
C LYS A 120 19.10 18.93 -10.43
N ASP A 121 17.83 19.27 -10.66
CA ASP A 121 16.70 18.90 -9.81
C ASP A 121 16.53 17.38 -9.71
N TYR A 122 16.70 16.61 -10.79
CA TYR A 122 16.63 15.15 -10.73
C TYR A 122 17.74 14.55 -9.83
N PHE A 123 18.96 15.08 -9.91
CA PHE A 123 20.05 14.69 -8.99
C PHE A 123 19.72 15.05 -7.53
N TYR A 124 19.28 16.29 -7.28
CA TYR A 124 18.93 16.76 -5.93
C TYR A 124 17.76 15.96 -5.32
N LYS A 125 16.70 15.71 -6.11
CA LYS A 125 15.55 14.86 -5.74
C LYS A 125 16.01 13.46 -5.32
N ASN A 126 16.81 12.79 -6.13
CA ASN A 126 17.35 11.47 -5.80
C ASN A 126 18.24 11.52 -4.54
N PHE A 127 19.14 12.48 -4.44
CA PHE A 127 20.00 12.63 -3.26
C PHE A 127 19.20 12.87 -1.97
N LYS A 128 18.15 13.71 -2.01
CA LYS A 128 17.23 13.92 -0.88
C LYS A 128 16.47 12.64 -0.51
N ILE A 129 15.98 11.88 -1.49
CA ILE A 129 15.28 10.60 -1.25
C ILE A 129 16.24 9.56 -0.63
N TYR A 130 17.43 9.34 -1.22
CA TYR A 130 18.39 8.37 -0.69
C TYR A 130 18.92 8.74 0.70
N SER A 131 19.18 10.02 0.97
CA SER A 131 19.60 10.47 2.31
C SER A 131 18.49 10.30 3.36
N LEU A 132 17.22 10.53 3.02
CA LEU A 132 16.07 10.21 3.88
C LEU A 132 15.98 8.71 4.17
N ILE A 133 16.12 7.85 3.15
CA ILE A 133 16.11 6.39 3.29
C ILE A 133 17.25 5.91 4.20
N ILE A 134 18.48 6.38 3.96
CA ILE A 134 19.65 6.04 4.77
C ILE A 134 19.46 6.50 6.23
N THR A 135 18.98 7.73 6.44
CA THR A 135 18.68 8.27 7.78
C THR A 135 17.63 7.44 8.51
N ASN A 136 16.58 6.99 7.82
CA ASN A 136 15.58 6.08 8.38
C ASN A 136 16.19 4.73 8.78
N ILE A 137 17.00 4.12 7.91
CA ILE A 137 17.64 2.83 8.16
C ILE A 137 18.57 2.91 9.37
N ILE A 138 19.39 3.97 9.47
CA ILE A 138 20.25 4.23 10.62
C ILE A 138 19.41 4.42 11.89
N ARG A 139 18.40 5.30 11.86
CA ARG A 139 17.53 5.60 13.02
C ARG A 139 16.76 4.36 13.51
N GLN A 140 16.26 3.51 12.61
CA GLN A 140 15.60 2.25 12.97
C GLN A 140 16.58 1.22 13.55
N SER A 141 17.79 1.11 12.97
CA SER A 141 18.82 0.18 13.45
C SER A 141 19.32 0.59 14.84
N TYR A 142 19.61 1.89 15.04
CA TYR A 142 19.96 2.45 16.34
C TYR A 142 18.88 2.19 17.39
N ARG A 143 17.60 2.50 17.09
CA ARG A 143 16.47 2.21 18.00
C ARG A 143 16.41 0.73 18.41
N LYS A 144 16.60 -0.21 17.47
CA LYS A 144 16.60 -1.65 17.78
C LYS A 144 17.81 -2.09 18.62
N VAL A 145 19.00 -1.54 18.37
CA VAL A 145 20.20 -1.83 19.18
C VAL A 145 20.03 -1.28 20.60
N VAL A 146 19.61 -0.02 20.74
CA VAL A 146 19.36 0.63 22.04
C VAL A 146 18.27 -0.09 22.84
N GLN A 147 17.14 -0.42 22.21
CA GLN A 147 16.09 -1.22 22.86
C GLN A 147 16.61 -2.58 23.35
N LYS A 148 17.46 -3.26 22.56
CA LYS A 148 18.06 -4.53 22.96
C LYS A 148 19.03 -4.37 24.15
N LEU A 149 19.84 -3.31 24.17
CA LEU A 149 20.76 -3.01 25.28
C LEU A 149 19.99 -2.70 26.58
N PHE A 150 18.97 -1.83 26.54
CA PHE A 150 18.11 -1.57 27.70
C PHE A 150 17.37 -2.84 28.17
N GLN A 151 16.88 -3.67 27.24
CA GLN A 151 16.30 -4.98 27.58
C GLN A 151 17.30 -5.98 28.16
N GLN A 152 18.61 -5.81 27.95
CA GLN A 152 19.63 -6.63 28.62
C GLN A 152 19.93 -6.12 30.03
N MET A 153 20.06 -4.80 30.21
CA MET A 153 20.32 -4.19 31.52
C MET A 153 19.13 -4.35 32.49
N GLY A 154 17.89 -4.28 32.00
CA GLY A 154 16.69 -4.41 32.84
C GLY A 154 16.22 -5.85 33.12
N ARG A 155 17.01 -6.89 32.82
CA ARG A 155 16.54 -8.30 32.79
C ARG A 155 17.04 -9.25 33.87
N GLU A 156 17.45 -8.74 35.03
CA GLU A 156 17.87 -9.59 36.16
C GLU A 156 16.74 -10.45 36.77
N ARG A 157 15.45 -10.16 36.48
CA ARG A 157 14.31 -10.74 37.23
C ARG A 157 13.44 -11.81 36.55
N PHE A 158 13.73 -12.24 35.31
CA PHE A 158 12.88 -13.24 34.61
C PHE A 158 13.67 -14.33 33.86
N PRO A 159 13.74 -15.58 34.40
CA PRO A 159 14.60 -16.66 33.89
C PRO A 159 14.01 -17.46 32.71
N ASN A 160 13.24 -16.82 31.81
CA ASN A 160 12.68 -17.51 30.66
C ASN A 160 13.75 -17.91 29.64
N ARG A 161 13.71 -19.16 29.16
CA ARG A 161 14.67 -19.81 28.24
C ARG A 161 14.66 -19.23 26.80
N ILE A 162 14.82 -17.93 26.64
CA ILE A 162 15.09 -17.32 25.33
C ILE A 162 16.49 -17.76 24.89
N ILE A 163 16.56 -18.48 23.77
CA ILE A 163 17.82 -18.98 23.19
C ILE A 163 18.78 -17.80 22.98
N ARG A 164 19.87 -17.76 23.77
CA ARG A 164 20.89 -16.71 23.71
C ARG A 164 21.69 -16.81 22.40
N ARG A 165 21.15 -16.26 21.31
CA ARG A 165 21.94 -15.98 20.09
C ARG A 165 23.12 -15.09 20.49
N GLY A 166 24.34 -15.61 20.32
CA GLY A 166 25.57 -14.89 20.63
C GLY A 166 25.70 -13.56 19.87
N PHE A 167 26.61 -12.71 20.32
CA PHE A 167 26.82 -11.36 19.76
C PHE A 167 26.92 -11.36 18.23
N TRP A 168 27.78 -12.23 17.67
CA TRP A 168 27.94 -12.47 16.23
C TRP A 168 26.64 -12.78 15.49
N GLY A 169 25.76 -13.61 16.08
CA GLY A 169 24.44 -13.93 15.54
C GLY A 169 23.46 -12.75 15.54
N THR A 170 23.80 -11.63 16.19
CA THR A 170 23.10 -10.34 16.03
C THR A 170 23.72 -9.52 14.90
N VAL A 171 25.06 -9.49 14.81
CA VAL A 171 25.81 -8.77 13.77
C VAL A 171 25.44 -9.28 12.37
N PHE A 172 25.44 -10.60 12.15
CA PHE A 172 25.08 -11.21 10.86
C PHE A 172 23.63 -10.93 10.40
N ILE A 173 22.72 -10.58 11.32
CA ILE A 173 21.34 -10.19 10.96
C ILE A 173 21.28 -8.73 10.48
N GLY A 174 22.24 -7.89 10.85
CA GLY A 174 22.32 -6.48 10.47
C GLY A 174 22.23 -6.24 8.96
N PRO A 175 23.12 -6.81 8.13
CA PRO A 175 23.07 -6.68 6.68
C PRO A 175 21.73 -7.14 6.07
N ILE A 176 21.17 -8.25 6.56
CA ILE A 176 19.88 -8.77 6.08
C ILE A 176 18.74 -7.80 6.42
N PHE A 177 18.76 -7.20 7.61
CA PHE A 177 17.79 -6.18 8.00
C PHE A 177 17.92 -4.90 7.17
N ILE A 178 19.16 -4.43 6.90
CA ILE A 178 19.43 -3.28 6.04
C ILE A 178 18.92 -3.53 4.61
N LEU A 179 19.25 -4.68 4.01
CA LEU A 179 18.80 -5.04 2.66
C LEU A 179 17.27 -5.16 2.54
N ARG A 180 16.61 -5.77 3.54
CA ARG A 180 15.13 -5.84 3.59
C ARG A 180 14.52 -4.44 3.74
N ASN A 181 15.04 -3.60 4.64
CA ASN A 181 14.58 -2.23 4.80
C ASN A 181 14.78 -1.39 3.53
N TRP A 182 15.91 -1.54 2.83
CA TRP A 182 16.19 -0.87 1.56
C TRP A 182 15.18 -1.27 0.50
N LYS A 183 14.89 -2.58 0.38
CA LYS A 183 13.85 -3.10 -0.54
C LYS A 183 12.47 -2.49 -0.22
N ASN A 184 12.09 -2.42 1.06
CA ASN A 184 10.81 -1.86 1.50
C ASN A 184 10.72 -0.35 1.24
N HIS A 185 11.78 0.42 1.51
CA HIS A 185 11.81 1.85 1.19
C HIS A 185 11.73 2.09 -0.33
N LYS A 186 12.39 1.25 -1.13
CA LYS A 186 12.28 1.33 -2.59
C LYS A 186 10.84 1.07 -3.07
N TYR A 187 10.17 0.04 -2.54
CA TYR A 187 8.76 -0.20 -2.86
C TYR A 187 7.87 0.99 -2.47
N PHE A 188 8.10 1.61 -1.31
CA PHE A 188 7.36 2.81 -0.92
C PHE A 188 7.59 4.00 -1.86
N VAL A 189 8.85 4.27 -2.26
CA VAL A 189 9.14 5.31 -3.27
C VAL A 189 8.36 5.05 -4.56
N GLN A 190 8.32 3.79 -5.02
CA GLN A 190 7.57 3.42 -6.22
C GLN A 190 6.05 3.60 -6.05
N ALA A 191 5.49 3.24 -4.89
CA ALA A 191 4.08 3.49 -4.59
C ALA A 191 3.75 4.98 -4.63
N CYS A 192 4.57 5.83 -4.00
CA CYS A 192 4.42 7.29 -4.09
C CYS A 192 4.55 7.83 -5.52
N GLU A 193 5.52 7.34 -6.31
CA GLU A 193 5.66 7.72 -7.71
C GLU A 193 4.41 7.33 -8.51
N GLN A 194 3.82 6.16 -8.25
CA GLN A 194 2.56 5.73 -8.87
C GLN A 194 1.37 6.61 -8.44
N THR A 195 1.24 6.94 -7.15
CA THR A 195 0.20 7.86 -6.66
C THR A 195 0.32 9.25 -7.30
N LEU A 196 1.54 9.79 -7.44
CA LEU A 196 1.78 11.09 -8.05
C LEU A 196 1.58 11.07 -9.58
N ASN A 197 1.99 10.01 -10.29
CA ASN A 197 1.65 9.87 -11.72
C ASN A 197 0.13 9.80 -11.93
N ARG A 198 -0.58 9.01 -11.13
CA ARG A 198 -2.05 8.90 -11.19
C ARG A 198 -2.74 10.25 -10.94
N LEU A 199 -2.27 11.03 -9.97
CA LEU A 199 -2.75 12.40 -9.72
C LEU A 199 -2.60 13.31 -10.96
N ILE A 200 -1.48 13.18 -11.69
CA ILE A 200 -1.23 13.94 -12.92
C ILE A 200 -2.11 13.44 -14.08
N GLU A 201 -2.32 12.13 -14.18
CA GLU A 201 -3.19 11.49 -15.19
C GLU A 201 -4.68 11.82 -14.98
N GLU A 202 -5.09 12.07 -13.73
CA GLU A 202 -6.44 12.53 -13.34
C GLU A 202 -6.56 14.08 -13.28
N ASP A 203 -5.55 14.83 -13.76
CA ASP A 203 -5.44 16.32 -13.76
C ASP A 203 -5.57 17.00 -12.37
N PHE A 204 -5.33 16.25 -11.30
CA PHE A 204 -5.32 16.77 -9.93
C PHE A 204 -3.96 17.38 -9.58
N LEU A 205 -3.71 18.56 -10.16
CA LEU A 205 -2.47 19.31 -9.97
C LEU A 205 -2.31 19.91 -8.56
N GLU A 206 -3.38 20.17 -7.80
CA GLU A 206 -3.28 20.74 -6.45
C GLU A 206 -3.52 19.70 -5.36
N ILE A 207 -2.51 19.49 -4.50
CA ILE A 207 -2.59 18.56 -3.37
C ILE A 207 -2.16 19.17 -2.03
N ALA A 208 -2.75 18.62 -0.97
CA ALA A 208 -2.26 18.73 0.40
C ALA A 208 -1.71 17.37 0.87
N LEU A 209 -0.65 17.38 1.68
CA LEU A 209 -0.13 16.19 2.37
C LEU A 209 -0.48 16.24 3.85
N ILE A 210 -0.96 15.13 4.41
CA ILE A 210 -1.12 14.94 5.86
C ILE A 210 -0.33 13.72 6.33
N GLY A 211 0.46 13.86 7.38
CA GLY A 211 1.17 12.74 8.01
C GLY A 211 2.49 13.15 8.67
N ASP A 212 3.16 12.21 9.32
CA ASP A 212 4.32 12.49 10.15
C ASP A 212 5.64 11.90 9.61
N GLY A 213 6.72 12.65 9.84
CA GLY A 213 8.08 12.16 9.65
C GLY A 213 8.50 12.00 8.18
N SER A 214 9.23 10.92 7.90
CA SER A 214 9.95 10.76 6.63
C SER A 214 9.07 10.36 5.44
N THR A 215 7.83 9.91 5.67
CA THR A 215 6.83 9.65 4.63
C THR A 215 6.51 10.95 3.88
N VAL A 216 6.18 12.02 4.62
CA VAL A 216 5.90 13.35 4.06
C VAL A 216 7.14 13.99 3.43
N GLU A 217 8.31 13.90 4.07
CA GLU A 217 9.55 14.46 3.47
C GLU A 217 9.98 13.77 2.17
N MET A 218 9.65 12.49 2.02
CA MET A 218 9.91 11.72 0.81
C MET A 218 8.91 12.05 -0.30
N LEU A 219 7.63 12.27 0.01
CA LEU A 219 6.65 12.84 -0.93
C LEU A 219 7.01 14.26 -1.36
N LYS A 220 7.36 15.15 -0.43
CA LYS A 220 7.89 16.49 -0.73
C LYS A 220 9.06 16.43 -1.70
N ALA A 221 10.00 15.50 -1.49
CA ALA A 221 11.14 15.31 -2.39
C ALA A 221 10.73 14.74 -3.76
N LEU A 222 9.70 13.88 -3.82
CA LEU A 222 9.16 13.33 -5.06
C LEU A 222 8.39 14.35 -5.90
N VAL A 223 7.68 15.29 -5.27
CA VAL A 223 6.94 16.38 -5.95
C VAL A 223 7.87 17.39 -6.63
N ILE A 224 9.15 17.50 -6.22
CA ILE A 224 10.14 18.36 -6.90
C ILE A 224 10.29 17.94 -8.38
N GLY A 225 10.04 18.89 -9.28
CA GLY A 225 10.11 18.68 -10.73
C GLY A 225 8.90 17.94 -11.33
N THR A 226 7.81 17.77 -10.57
CA THR A 226 6.48 17.39 -11.08
C THR A 226 5.67 18.67 -11.39
N PRO A 227 4.57 18.58 -12.16
CA PRO A 227 3.61 19.69 -12.32
C PRO A 227 2.67 19.86 -11.11
N ILE A 228 2.78 19.04 -10.06
CA ILE A 228 1.90 19.09 -8.89
C ILE A 228 2.29 20.28 -8.00
N ASN A 229 1.32 21.17 -7.75
CA ASN A 229 1.37 22.20 -6.74
C ASN A 229 1.09 21.60 -5.35
N LEU A 230 2.11 21.62 -4.49
CA LEU A 230 1.98 21.20 -3.09
C LEU A 230 1.54 22.39 -2.23
N VAL A 231 0.23 22.53 -2.05
CA VAL A 231 -0.38 23.67 -1.34
C VAL A 231 -0.02 23.67 0.14
N SER A 232 -0.02 22.50 0.79
CA SER A 232 0.32 22.36 2.21
C SER A 232 0.86 20.97 2.54
N ALA A 233 1.65 20.88 3.63
CA ALA A 233 2.17 19.61 4.12
C ALA A 233 2.19 19.60 5.65
N VAL A 234 1.13 19.06 6.23
CA VAL A 234 0.71 19.26 7.62
C VAL A 234 1.00 17.98 8.45
N PRO A 235 1.64 18.09 9.63
CA PRO A 235 1.79 16.94 10.53
C PRO A 235 0.43 16.53 11.09
N SER A 236 0.24 15.25 11.42
CA SER A 236 -1.08 14.72 11.81
C SER A 236 -1.67 15.45 13.04
N SER A 237 -0.81 15.99 13.90
CA SER A 237 -1.17 16.80 15.07
C SER A 237 -1.72 18.20 14.78
N ARG A 238 -1.59 18.70 13.54
CA ARG A 238 -2.08 20.03 13.11
C ARG A 238 -3.13 19.95 12.00
N ARG A 239 -3.78 18.78 11.84
CA ARG A 239 -4.69 18.48 10.71
C ARG A 239 -5.78 19.52 10.46
N GLU A 240 -6.24 20.24 11.48
CA GLU A 240 -7.17 21.40 11.37
C GLU A 240 -6.74 22.46 10.33
N GLU A 241 -5.45 22.58 10.02
CA GLU A 241 -4.92 23.44 8.94
C GLU A 241 -5.43 23.06 7.53
N LEU A 242 -6.06 21.89 7.37
CA LEU A 242 -6.69 21.42 6.13
C LEU A 242 -8.21 21.64 6.07
N LYS A 243 -8.80 22.27 7.09
CA LYS A 243 -10.26 22.48 7.14
C LYS A 243 -10.73 23.40 6.02
N GLY A 244 -11.64 22.90 5.17
CA GLY A 244 -12.13 23.61 3.99
C GLY A 244 -11.21 23.52 2.76
N PHE A 245 -10.16 22.69 2.78
CA PHE A 245 -9.36 22.43 1.58
C PHE A 245 -10.15 21.56 0.58
N ASN A 246 -10.37 22.10 -0.63
CA ASN A 246 -11.19 21.46 -1.66
C ASN A 246 -10.42 20.56 -2.64
N GLY A 247 -9.09 20.57 -2.63
CA GLY A 247 -8.23 19.73 -3.49
C GLY A 247 -8.06 18.29 -2.97
N LYS A 248 -7.09 17.55 -3.51
CA LYS A 248 -6.79 16.18 -3.05
C LYS A 248 -5.90 16.18 -1.81
N ILE A 249 -6.31 15.45 -0.77
CA ILE A 249 -5.55 15.26 0.48
C ILE A 249 -4.91 13.87 0.44
N VAL A 250 -3.58 13.80 0.36
CA VAL A 250 -2.84 12.53 0.37
C VAL A 250 -2.41 12.18 1.80
N VAL A 251 -2.93 11.07 2.32
CA VAL A 251 -2.65 10.55 3.66
C VAL A 251 -1.31 9.81 3.65
N ALA A 252 -0.25 10.52 3.99
CA ALA A 252 1.13 10.08 4.09
C ALA A 252 1.43 9.40 5.45
N SER A 253 0.58 8.46 5.85
CA SER A 253 0.73 7.64 7.06
C SER A 253 0.63 6.16 6.68
N PHE A 254 1.28 5.28 7.44
CA PHE A 254 1.15 3.82 7.27
C PHE A 254 0.29 3.18 8.36
N THR A 255 0.44 3.65 9.59
CA THR A 255 -0.12 3.02 10.79
C THR A 255 -1.44 3.63 11.25
N ARG A 256 -1.84 4.77 10.67
CA ARG A 256 -3.02 5.56 11.08
C ARG A 256 -3.94 5.94 9.93
N ILE A 257 -3.87 5.27 8.77
CA ILE A 257 -4.64 5.68 7.58
C ILE A 257 -6.13 5.78 7.89
N GLY A 258 -6.72 4.77 8.54
CA GLY A 258 -8.14 4.84 8.95
C GLY A 258 -8.45 5.95 9.95
N GLU A 259 -7.57 6.16 10.93
CA GLU A 259 -7.69 7.23 11.94
C GLU A 259 -7.68 8.62 11.28
N GLU A 260 -6.68 8.92 10.44
CA GLU A 260 -6.58 10.21 9.76
C GLU A 260 -7.70 10.43 8.73
N VAL A 261 -8.10 9.39 7.98
CA VAL A 261 -9.23 9.48 7.02
C VAL A 261 -10.52 9.85 7.77
N SER A 262 -10.88 9.14 8.83
CA SER A 262 -12.13 9.44 9.56
C SER A 262 -12.08 10.78 10.30
N GLN A 263 -10.90 11.26 10.71
CA GLN A 263 -10.75 12.61 11.25
C GLN A 263 -10.95 13.69 10.17
N LEU A 264 -10.41 13.49 8.97
CA LEU A 264 -10.66 14.38 7.81
C LEU A 264 -12.14 14.40 7.41
N GLU A 265 -12.82 13.24 7.42
CA GLU A 265 -14.27 13.15 7.16
C GLU A 265 -15.08 13.94 8.21
N ILE A 266 -14.74 13.84 9.50
CA ILE A 266 -15.34 14.64 10.59
C ILE A 266 -15.10 16.16 10.38
N MET A 267 -13.95 16.54 9.81
CA MET A 267 -13.66 17.94 9.46
C MET A 267 -14.40 18.44 8.20
N GLY A 268 -15.16 17.57 7.51
CA GLY A 268 -15.91 17.90 6.30
C GLY A 268 -15.17 17.67 4.98
N ALA A 269 -13.99 17.04 4.99
CA ALA A 269 -13.32 16.63 3.76
C ALA A 269 -14.06 15.42 3.15
N LYS A 270 -14.44 15.52 1.87
CA LYS A 270 -15.11 14.42 1.18
C LYS A 270 -14.17 13.24 0.95
N LEU A 271 -14.65 12.02 1.17
CA LEU A 271 -13.88 10.79 0.96
C LEU A 271 -13.28 10.67 -0.47
N GLU A 272 -13.99 11.15 -1.49
CA GLU A 272 -13.52 11.20 -2.89
C GLU A 272 -12.26 12.06 -3.12
N ASN A 273 -11.94 12.94 -2.18
CA ASN A 273 -10.74 13.77 -2.18
C ASN A 273 -9.61 13.22 -1.29
N ILE A 274 -9.83 12.16 -0.51
CA ILE A 274 -8.84 11.62 0.41
C ILE A 274 -8.13 10.41 -0.23
N ILE A 275 -6.88 10.60 -0.65
CA ILE A 275 -6.05 9.57 -1.27
C ILE A 275 -5.23 8.85 -0.20
N ARG A 276 -5.34 7.53 -0.15
CA ARG A 276 -4.65 6.66 0.81
C ARG A 276 -3.38 6.09 0.16
N LEU A 277 -2.23 6.22 0.82
CA LEU A 277 -0.99 5.53 0.44
C LEU A 277 -0.95 4.15 1.09
N GLN A 278 -1.33 3.12 0.33
CA GLN A 278 -1.30 1.70 0.72
C GLN A 278 -0.58 0.88 -0.34
#